data_AF-A0A9D3Z3X6-F1
#
_entry.id   AF-A0A9D3Z3X6-F1
#
_cell.length_a   1.000
_cell.length_b   1.000
_cell.length_c   1.000
_cell.angle_alpha   90.00
_cell.angle_beta   90.00
_cell.angle_gamma   90.00
#
_symmetry.space_group_name_H-M   'P 1'
#
loop_
_entity.id
_entity.type
_entity.pdbx_description
1 polymer ?
#
loop_
_entity_poly.entity_id
_entity_poly.type
_entity_poly.pdbx_seq_one_letter_code
_entity_poly.pdbx_strand_id
1 'polypeptide(L)'
;MSWEDARDALRKMREDQVRDGPRVVRLWKQILSNYAHKLGDEVWTVQEQVTIGALDCQNLDLAQECISCLNSKFPGSLRVLRLKGMFYEAEGKYTKANECYDKILEEDKANMFAAKRKIAMSKEQNDLPEAVNQLNKYLETFMTDFDAWMELCDLYLQHQEYSKAAFCLEELIMSNPHSHLYHQKYAEIKYTQGGMENLEIARAYFAQACKLNPNNMRAQFGLLLTSSNLATGYNKSQRSVNAKCAMWAAEQIIDKYQVCGSQCAMWAAEQIIDKYQVCEPQCAMWAAEQIIDKYQVCESQCAMWAAEQIIDKYQVCESQCAMWAAEQIIDKYQVCESQCAMWAAEQIIDKYQVCESQCAMWAAEQIIDKYQVCESQCAMWAAEQIIDKYQVCESQCAMWAAEQIIDKYQVCESQCAMWAAEQIIDKYQTTQSQEQLQDTKVLELIRKMQENVSTQHDS
;
A
#
# COMPACT_ATOMS: atom_id res chain seq x y z
N MET A 1 37.93 -24.67 -10.40
CA MET A 1 37.34 -25.29 -9.20
C MET A 1 37.81 -26.74 -9.16
N SER A 2 38.36 -27.18 -8.03
CA SER A 2 38.87 -28.54 -7.84
C SER A 2 37.73 -29.54 -7.61
N TRP A 3 38.05 -30.84 -7.58
CA TRP A 3 37.08 -31.88 -7.22
C TRP A 3 36.75 -31.87 -5.73
N GLU A 4 37.66 -31.39 -4.88
CA GLU A 4 37.47 -31.23 -3.43
C GLU A 4 36.53 -30.05 -3.17
N ASP A 5 36.76 -28.90 -3.82
CA ASP A 5 35.86 -27.74 -3.79
C ASP A 5 34.43 -28.14 -4.22
N ALA A 6 34.30 -28.99 -5.24
CA ALA A 6 33.01 -29.47 -5.76
C ALA A 6 32.29 -30.38 -4.74
N ARG A 7 33.03 -31.30 -4.10
CA ARG A 7 32.52 -32.17 -3.02
C ARG A 7 32.05 -31.33 -1.83
N ASP A 8 32.89 -30.39 -1.39
CA ASP A 8 32.63 -29.60 -0.18
C ASP A 8 31.52 -28.57 -0.42
N ALA A 9 31.36 -28.05 -1.64
CA ALA A 9 30.18 -27.30 -2.04
C ALA A 9 28.89 -28.14 -1.96
N LEU A 10 28.92 -29.41 -2.40
CA LEU A 10 27.77 -30.31 -2.27
C LEU A 10 27.46 -30.70 -0.82
N ARG A 11 28.48 -30.91 0.02
CA ARG A 11 28.32 -31.11 1.47
C ARG A 11 27.62 -29.93 2.11
N LYS A 12 28.15 -28.73 1.88
CA LYS A 12 27.57 -27.49 2.42
C LYS A 12 26.12 -27.29 1.98
N MET A 13 25.76 -27.59 0.73
CA MET A 13 24.35 -27.54 0.31
C MET A 13 23.44 -28.51 1.07
N ARG A 14 23.94 -29.68 1.50
CA ARG A 14 23.16 -30.63 2.31
C ARG A 14 23.04 -30.18 3.76
N GLU A 15 24.10 -29.57 4.31
CA GLU A 15 24.13 -29.00 5.67
C GLU A 15 23.22 -27.77 5.78
N ASP A 16 23.33 -26.83 4.83
CA ASP A 16 22.51 -25.62 4.73
C ASP A 16 21.07 -25.89 4.21
N GLN A 17 20.76 -27.15 3.84
CA GLN A 17 19.50 -27.59 3.19
C GLN A 17 19.10 -26.79 1.93
N VAL A 18 20.07 -26.27 1.18
CA VAL A 18 19.85 -25.45 -0.02
C VAL A 18 19.51 -26.33 -1.23
N ARG A 19 18.31 -26.14 -1.79
CA ARG A 19 17.83 -26.82 -3.00
C ARG A 19 18.22 -26.05 -4.28
N ASP A 20 19.35 -26.43 -4.87
CA ASP A 20 19.86 -25.88 -6.14
C ASP A 20 20.19 -27.03 -7.12
N GLY A 21 19.14 -27.63 -7.71
CA GLY A 21 19.26 -28.73 -8.68
C GLY A 21 20.19 -28.44 -9.85
N PRO A 22 20.05 -27.29 -10.57
CA PRO A 22 20.89 -26.96 -11.71
C PRO A 22 22.39 -26.86 -11.39
N ARG A 23 22.76 -26.37 -10.20
CA ARG A 23 24.16 -26.36 -9.76
C ARG A 23 24.63 -27.75 -9.39
N VAL A 24 23.85 -28.53 -8.63
CA VAL A 24 24.19 -29.92 -8.27
C VAL A 24 24.48 -30.76 -9.52
N VAL A 25 23.60 -30.72 -10.53
CA VAL A 25 23.76 -31.47 -11.79
C VAL A 25 25.00 -31.01 -12.56
N ARG A 26 25.28 -29.69 -12.58
CA ARG A 26 26.46 -29.12 -13.23
C ARG A 26 27.76 -29.60 -12.58
N LEU A 27 27.84 -29.54 -11.24
CA LEU A 27 29.01 -30.00 -10.48
C LEU A 27 29.26 -31.50 -10.67
N TRP A 28 28.20 -32.29 -10.74
CA TRP A 28 28.30 -33.72 -11.05
C TRP A 28 28.82 -33.98 -12.46
N LYS A 29 28.11 -33.48 -13.49
CA LYS A 29 28.44 -33.78 -14.89
C LYS A 29 29.82 -33.27 -15.32
N GLN A 30 30.23 -32.09 -14.84
CA GLN A 30 31.49 -31.46 -15.26
C GLN A 30 32.72 -31.90 -14.47
N ILE A 31 32.55 -32.29 -13.19
CA ILE A 31 33.67 -32.51 -12.27
C ILE A 31 33.57 -33.88 -11.58
N LEU A 32 32.56 -34.09 -10.75
CA LEU A 32 32.56 -35.20 -9.78
C LEU A 32 32.37 -36.58 -10.42
N SER A 33 31.69 -36.69 -11.56
CA SER A 33 31.52 -37.93 -12.32
C SER A 33 32.87 -38.61 -12.63
N ASN A 34 33.86 -37.82 -13.09
CA ASN A 34 35.20 -38.29 -13.43
C ASN A 34 36.05 -38.68 -12.20
N TYR A 35 35.70 -38.13 -11.03
CA TYR A 35 36.40 -38.38 -9.76
C TYR A 35 35.58 -39.22 -8.76
N ALA A 36 34.55 -39.93 -9.23
CA ALA A 36 33.67 -40.74 -8.38
C ALA A 36 34.43 -41.74 -7.49
N HIS A 37 35.53 -42.31 -7.99
CA HIS A 37 36.40 -43.22 -7.24
C HIS A 37 37.15 -42.55 -6.06
N LYS A 38 37.36 -41.23 -6.10
CA LYS A 38 38.03 -40.47 -5.03
C LYS A 38 37.10 -40.04 -3.90
N LEU A 39 35.78 -40.09 -4.12
CA LEU A 39 34.78 -39.74 -3.12
C LEU A 39 34.60 -40.81 -2.03
N GLY A 40 35.13 -42.03 -2.23
CA GLY A 40 34.94 -43.15 -1.31
C GLY A 40 33.46 -43.45 -1.09
N ASP A 41 33.06 -43.71 0.15
CA ASP A 41 31.66 -43.97 0.49
C ASP A 41 30.73 -42.75 0.39
N GLU A 42 31.27 -41.53 0.30
CA GLU A 42 30.44 -40.34 0.10
C GLU A 42 29.77 -40.32 -1.29
N VAL A 43 30.33 -41.06 -2.26
CA VAL A 43 29.80 -41.12 -3.64
C VAL A 43 28.31 -41.46 -3.67
N TRP A 44 27.83 -42.29 -2.74
CA TRP A 44 26.42 -42.70 -2.65
C TRP A 44 25.51 -41.57 -2.17
N THR A 45 25.98 -40.76 -1.20
CA THR A 45 25.25 -39.58 -0.71
C THR A 45 25.23 -38.48 -1.77
N VAL A 46 26.34 -38.32 -2.50
CA VAL A 46 26.42 -37.42 -3.66
C VAL A 46 25.49 -37.90 -4.78
N GLN A 47 25.45 -39.20 -5.12
CA GLN A 47 24.54 -39.74 -6.13
C GLN A 47 23.06 -39.58 -5.77
N GLU A 48 22.67 -39.69 -4.49
CA GLU A 48 21.30 -39.38 -4.05
C GLU A 48 20.96 -37.90 -4.25
N GLN A 49 21.85 -36.99 -3.83
CA GLN A 49 21.67 -35.54 -4.04
C GLN A 49 21.60 -35.18 -5.52
N VAL A 50 22.43 -35.82 -6.36
CA VAL A 50 22.45 -35.66 -7.82
C VAL A 50 21.20 -36.23 -8.46
N THR A 51 20.67 -37.36 -7.98
CA THR A 51 19.38 -37.89 -8.43
C THR A 51 18.27 -36.86 -8.22
N ILE A 52 18.18 -36.30 -7.00
CA ILE A 52 17.16 -35.30 -6.67
C ILE A 52 17.34 -34.04 -7.53
N GLY A 53 18.57 -33.52 -7.65
CA GLY A 53 18.86 -32.36 -8.50
C GLY A 53 18.62 -32.61 -10.00
N ALA A 54 18.80 -33.85 -10.47
CA ALA A 54 18.52 -34.24 -11.85
C ALA A 54 17.01 -34.29 -12.12
N LEU A 55 16.22 -34.83 -11.19
CA LEU A 55 14.75 -34.79 -11.26
C LEU A 55 14.23 -33.34 -11.25
N ASP A 56 14.77 -32.47 -10.39
CA ASP A 56 14.45 -31.03 -10.36
C ASP A 56 14.78 -30.32 -11.70
N CYS A 57 15.69 -30.86 -12.49
CA CYS A 57 16.07 -30.35 -13.83
C CYS A 57 15.40 -31.12 -14.99
N GLN A 58 14.41 -31.98 -14.72
CA GLN A 58 13.78 -32.90 -15.68
C GLN A 58 14.80 -33.78 -16.46
N ASN A 59 15.98 -34.01 -15.90
CA ASN A 59 17.05 -34.80 -16.53
C ASN A 59 16.93 -36.28 -16.15
N LEU A 60 15.89 -36.92 -16.70
CA LEU A 60 15.50 -38.28 -16.36
C LEU A 60 16.62 -39.31 -16.63
N ASP A 61 17.42 -39.14 -17.69
CA ASP A 61 18.52 -40.06 -18.02
C ASP A 61 19.55 -40.15 -16.87
N LEU A 62 20.04 -38.99 -16.40
CA LEU A 62 21.00 -38.95 -15.29
C LEU A 62 20.40 -39.47 -13.98
N ALA A 63 19.12 -39.19 -13.73
CA ALA A 63 18.43 -39.72 -12.57
C ALA A 63 18.34 -41.26 -12.62
N GLN A 64 17.97 -41.83 -13.78
CA GLN A 64 17.90 -43.27 -13.99
C GLN A 64 19.28 -43.95 -13.89
N GLU A 65 20.35 -43.34 -14.41
CA GLU A 65 21.73 -43.80 -14.22
C GLU A 65 22.10 -43.87 -12.74
N CYS A 66 21.91 -42.78 -11.99
CA CYS A 66 22.25 -42.71 -10.56
C CYS A 66 21.42 -43.69 -9.72
N ILE A 67 20.10 -43.79 -9.99
CA ILE A 67 19.21 -44.77 -9.34
C ILE A 67 19.66 -46.20 -9.62
N SER A 68 20.12 -46.49 -10.84
CA SER A 68 20.61 -47.83 -11.20
C SER A 68 21.87 -48.19 -10.41
N CYS A 69 22.85 -47.28 -10.34
CA CYS A 69 24.05 -47.46 -9.51
C CYS A 69 23.72 -47.67 -8.02
N LEU A 70 22.86 -46.82 -7.46
CA LEU A 70 22.42 -46.91 -6.07
C LEU A 70 21.69 -48.24 -5.79
N ASN A 71 20.83 -48.70 -6.71
CA ASN A 71 20.11 -49.95 -6.58
C ASN A 71 21.01 -51.20 -6.68
N SER A 72 22.08 -51.15 -7.48
CA SER A 72 23.08 -52.22 -7.53
C SER A 72 23.90 -52.32 -6.25
N LYS A 73 24.16 -51.19 -5.57
CA LYS A 73 24.91 -51.15 -4.31
C LYS A 73 24.05 -51.47 -3.09
N PHE A 74 22.78 -51.02 -3.08
CA PHE A 74 21.85 -51.15 -1.97
C PHE A 74 20.50 -51.75 -2.42
N PRO A 75 20.47 -53.02 -2.86
CA PRO A 75 19.23 -53.68 -3.28
C PRO A 75 18.25 -53.76 -2.10
N GLY A 76 16.97 -53.48 -2.36
CA GLY A 76 15.91 -53.47 -1.34
C GLY A 76 15.92 -52.26 -0.39
N SER A 77 16.81 -51.27 -0.58
CA SER A 77 16.81 -50.08 0.28
C SER A 77 15.59 -49.18 0.04
N LEU A 78 14.85 -48.89 1.11
CA LEU A 78 13.73 -47.92 1.11
C LEU A 78 14.13 -46.53 0.57
N ARG A 79 15.38 -46.08 0.78
CA ARG A 79 15.89 -44.81 0.21
C ARG A 79 15.98 -44.86 -1.32
N VAL A 80 16.39 -46.00 -1.88
CA VAL A 80 16.44 -46.21 -3.34
C VAL A 80 15.05 -46.40 -3.92
N LEU A 81 14.15 -47.09 -3.21
CA LEU A 81 12.75 -47.23 -3.60
C LEU A 81 12.02 -45.88 -3.61
N ARG A 82 12.34 -44.98 -2.66
CA ARG A 82 11.88 -43.58 -2.64
C ARG A 82 12.31 -42.82 -3.89
N LEU A 83 13.59 -42.91 -4.28
CA LEU A 83 14.09 -42.25 -5.50
C LEU A 83 13.43 -42.81 -6.77
N LYS A 84 13.13 -44.12 -6.81
CA LYS A 84 12.36 -44.74 -7.91
C LYS A 84 10.91 -44.23 -7.97
N GLY A 85 10.26 -44.04 -6.81
CA GLY A 85 8.95 -43.39 -6.73
C GLY A 85 9.00 -41.99 -7.34
N MET A 86 9.92 -41.14 -6.87
CA MET A 86 10.10 -39.78 -7.37
C MET A 86 10.44 -39.73 -8.87
N PHE A 87 11.21 -40.70 -9.38
CA PHE A 87 11.49 -40.83 -10.82
C PHE A 87 10.23 -41.15 -11.62
N TYR A 88 9.42 -42.12 -11.18
CA TYR A 88 8.15 -42.45 -11.86
C TYR A 88 7.13 -41.32 -11.78
N GLU A 89 7.14 -40.50 -10.72
CA GLU A 89 6.36 -39.25 -10.68
C GLU A 89 6.82 -38.26 -11.74
N ALA A 90 8.14 -37.99 -11.85
CA ALA A 90 8.69 -37.09 -12.86
C ALA A 90 8.52 -37.58 -14.31
N GLU A 91 8.34 -38.90 -14.50
CA GLU A 91 8.00 -39.54 -15.77
C GLU A 91 6.48 -39.60 -16.03
N GLY A 92 5.63 -39.15 -15.09
CA GLY A 92 4.17 -39.20 -15.19
C GLY A 92 3.55 -40.61 -15.03
N LYS A 93 4.33 -41.61 -14.61
CA LYS A 93 3.88 -43.01 -14.40
C LYS A 93 3.36 -43.22 -12.97
N TYR A 94 2.32 -42.47 -12.62
CA TYR A 94 1.80 -42.43 -11.25
C TYR A 94 1.40 -43.80 -10.65
N THR A 95 0.93 -44.76 -11.46
CA THR A 95 0.62 -46.11 -10.98
C THR A 95 1.85 -46.82 -10.41
N LYS A 96 3.00 -46.73 -11.11
CA LYS A 96 4.27 -47.29 -10.65
C LYS A 96 4.87 -46.53 -9.48
N ALA A 97 4.65 -45.22 -9.41
CA ALA A 97 5.03 -44.43 -8.25
C ALA A 97 4.24 -44.86 -6.99
N ASN A 98 2.92 -45.04 -7.12
CA ASN A 98 2.08 -45.57 -6.04
C ASN A 98 2.54 -46.97 -5.59
N GLU A 99 2.79 -47.90 -6.50
CA GLU A 99 3.36 -49.22 -6.17
C GLU A 99 4.70 -49.15 -5.40
N CYS A 100 5.50 -48.10 -5.60
CA CYS A 100 6.74 -47.89 -4.85
C CYS A 100 6.45 -47.34 -3.45
N TYR A 101 5.53 -46.38 -3.33
CA TYR A 101 5.16 -45.79 -2.03
C TYR A 101 4.33 -46.74 -1.15
N ASP A 102 3.47 -47.56 -1.74
CA ASP A 102 2.73 -48.60 -1.01
C ASP A 102 3.68 -49.61 -0.36
N LYS A 103 4.69 -50.10 -1.09
CA LYS A 103 5.74 -50.97 -0.52
C LYS A 103 6.54 -50.30 0.60
N ILE A 104 6.82 -49.00 0.48
CA ILE A 104 7.47 -48.24 1.57
C ILE A 104 6.56 -48.19 2.80
N LEU A 105 5.25 -47.99 2.64
CA LEU A 105 4.28 -47.92 3.74
C LEU A 105 3.91 -49.31 4.31
N GLU A 106 4.06 -50.38 3.54
CA GLU A 106 3.94 -51.77 4.01
C GLU A 106 5.10 -52.13 4.97
N GLU A 107 6.33 -51.75 4.62
CA GLU A 107 7.52 -51.96 5.46
C GLU A 107 7.61 -50.96 6.62
N ASP A 108 7.30 -49.68 6.37
CA ASP A 108 7.38 -48.56 7.31
C ASP A 108 6.10 -47.70 7.25
N LYS A 109 5.09 -48.09 8.03
CA LYS A 109 3.84 -47.32 8.19
C LYS A 109 4.07 -45.91 8.76
N ALA A 110 5.20 -45.68 9.42
CA ALA A 110 5.55 -44.38 9.98
C ALA A 110 6.27 -43.47 8.94
N ASN A 111 6.35 -43.86 7.67
CA ASN A 111 7.03 -43.10 6.64
C ASN A 111 6.24 -41.86 6.17
N MET A 112 6.39 -40.75 6.89
CA MET A 112 5.76 -39.47 6.55
C MET A 112 6.02 -39.02 5.09
N PHE A 113 7.21 -39.30 4.55
CA PHE A 113 7.54 -38.92 3.17
C PHE A 113 6.67 -39.66 2.15
N ALA A 114 6.60 -40.99 2.21
CA ALA A 114 5.81 -41.78 1.27
C ALA A 114 4.32 -41.44 1.35
N ALA A 115 3.79 -41.27 2.57
CA ALA A 115 2.40 -40.85 2.76
C ALA A 115 2.11 -39.47 2.16
N LYS A 116 2.95 -38.45 2.43
CA LYS A 116 2.78 -37.11 1.85
C LYS A 116 2.93 -37.09 0.32
N ARG A 117 3.78 -37.95 -0.28
CA ARG A 117 3.86 -38.08 -1.75
C ARG A 117 2.58 -38.67 -2.35
N LYS A 118 2.01 -39.72 -1.76
CA LYS A 118 0.73 -40.29 -2.23
C LYS A 118 -0.40 -39.26 -2.22
N ILE A 119 -0.54 -38.50 -1.13
CA ILE A 119 -1.52 -37.41 -1.01
C ILE A 119 -1.31 -36.37 -2.11
N ALA A 120 -0.07 -35.94 -2.34
CA ALA A 120 0.26 -35.00 -3.41
C ALA A 120 -0.09 -35.55 -4.80
N MET A 121 0.18 -36.83 -5.08
CA MET A 121 -0.18 -37.48 -6.35
C MET A 121 -1.70 -37.58 -6.56
N SER A 122 -2.49 -37.88 -5.52
CA SER A 122 -3.96 -37.89 -5.60
C SER A 122 -4.51 -36.47 -5.87
N LYS A 123 -3.90 -35.42 -5.29
CA LYS A 123 -4.23 -34.02 -5.60
C LYS A 123 -3.92 -33.67 -7.06
N GLU A 124 -2.74 -34.03 -7.58
CA GLU A 124 -2.35 -33.79 -8.99
C GLU A 124 -3.27 -34.51 -9.99
N GLN A 125 -3.83 -35.66 -9.63
CA GLN A 125 -4.82 -36.39 -10.43
C GLN A 125 -6.24 -35.80 -10.33
N ASN A 126 -6.43 -34.75 -9.53
CA ASN A 126 -7.72 -34.15 -9.21
C ASN A 126 -8.73 -35.16 -8.58
N ASP A 127 -8.22 -36.24 -7.97
CA ASP A 127 -9.02 -37.18 -7.17
C ASP A 127 -9.05 -36.69 -5.71
N LEU A 128 -9.77 -35.59 -5.53
CA LEU A 128 -9.91 -34.91 -4.25
C LEU A 128 -10.59 -35.76 -3.17
N PRO A 129 -11.63 -36.60 -3.45
CA PRO A 129 -12.19 -37.52 -2.46
C PRO A 129 -11.15 -38.52 -1.91
N GLU A 130 -10.31 -39.09 -2.78
CA GLU A 130 -9.25 -40.00 -2.33
C GLU A 130 -8.11 -39.26 -1.63
N ALA A 131 -7.76 -38.04 -2.05
CA ALA A 131 -6.80 -37.19 -1.33
C ALA A 131 -7.28 -36.88 0.11
N VAL A 132 -8.56 -36.56 0.30
CA VAL A 132 -9.19 -36.36 1.61
C VAL A 132 -9.20 -37.67 2.43
N ASN A 133 -9.52 -38.80 1.82
CA ASN A 133 -9.47 -40.13 2.47
C ASN A 133 -8.05 -40.47 2.97
N GLN A 134 -7.02 -40.22 2.14
CA GLN A 134 -5.62 -40.44 2.50
C GLN A 134 -5.13 -39.47 3.58
N LEU A 135 -5.53 -38.20 3.54
CA LEU A 135 -5.19 -37.23 4.60
C LEU A 135 -5.82 -37.57 5.95
N ASN A 136 -7.06 -38.04 5.98
CA ASN A 136 -7.68 -38.48 7.24
C ASN A 136 -6.93 -39.69 7.83
N LYS A 137 -6.65 -40.73 7.04
CA LYS A 137 -5.83 -41.89 7.45
C LYS A 137 -4.41 -41.51 7.88
N TYR A 138 -3.84 -40.48 7.24
CA TYR A 138 -2.54 -39.94 7.63
C TYR A 138 -2.61 -39.27 9.01
N LEU A 139 -3.60 -38.40 9.23
CA LEU A 139 -3.79 -37.70 10.50
C LEU A 139 -4.19 -38.62 11.65
N GLU A 140 -4.85 -39.76 11.40
CA GLU A 140 -5.05 -40.84 12.39
C GLU A 140 -3.71 -41.35 12.97
N THR A 141 -2.62 -41.30 12.19
CA THR A 141 -1.28 -41.74 12.61
C THR A 141 -0.40 -40.56 13.07
N PHE A 142 -0.55 -39.39 12.42
CA PHE A 142 0.30 -38.20 12.61
C PHE A 142 -0.51 -36.97 13.02
N MET A 143 -1.28 -37.10 14.11
CA MET A 143 -2.19 -36.05 14.60
C MET A 143 -1.53 -34.67 14.83
N THR A 144 -0.22 -34.63 15.08
CA THR A 144 0.53 -33.39 15.34
C THR A 144 1.08 -32.71 14.07
N ASP A 145 0.78 -33.22 12.86
CA ASP A 145 1.22 -32.60 11.61
C ASP A 145 0.28 -31.44 11.22
N PHE A 146 0.61 -30.24 11.72
CA PHE A 146 -0.19 -29.03 11.51
C PHE A 146 -0.30 -28.62 10.03
N ASP A 147 0.71 -28.94 9.21
CA ASP A 147 0.68 -28.68 7.77
C ASP A 147 -0.35 -29.59 7.08
N ALA A 148 -0.45 -30.86 7.48
CA ALA A 148 -1.45 -31.79 6.95
C ALA A 148 -2.89 -31.42 7.38
N TRP A 149 -3.09 -30.91 8.61
CA TRP A 149 -4.38 -30.34 9.03
C TRP A 149 -4.77 -29.11 8.23
N MET A 150 -3.81 -28.21 7.95
CA MET A 150 -4.01 -27.03 7.11
C MET A 150 -4.36 -27.40 5.66
N GLU A 151 -3.68 -28.38 5.09
CA GLU A 151 -3.95 -28.92 3.76
C GLU A 151 -5.35 -29.56 3.70
N LEU A 152 -5.75 -30.36 4.70
CA LEU A 152 -7.08 -30.94 4.78
C LEU A 152 -8.18 -29.85 4.89
N CYS A 153 -7.94 -28.79 5.66
CA CYS A 153 -8.81 -27.62 5.71
C CYS A 153 -8.99 -26.99 4.33
N ASP A 154 -7.89 -26.74 3.60
CA ASP A 154 -7.94 -26.07 2.30
C ASP A 154 -8.60 -26.95 1.21
N LEU A 155 -8.47 -28.27 1.28
CA LEU A 155 -9.24 -29.20 0.44
C LEU A 155 -10.75 -29.16 0.75
N TYR A 156 -11.14 -29.13 2.03
CA TYR A 156 -12.56 -28.98 2.39
C TYR A 156 -13.14 -27.63 1.93
N LEU A 157 -12.33 -26.56 1.92
CA LEU A 157 -12.74 -25.27 1.38
C LEU A 157 -12.95 -25.28 -0.14
N GLN A 158 -12.09 -25.97 -0.89
CA GLN A 158 -12.29 -26.17 -2.35
C GLN A 158 -13.62 -26.87 -2.66
N HIS A 159 -14.06 -27.79 -1.79
CA HIS A 159 -15.35 -28.47 -1.88
C HIS A 159 -16.54 -27.77 -1.21
N GLN A 160 -16.34 -26.58 -0.64
CA GLN A 160 -17.38 -25.84 0.09
C GLN A 160 -17.91 -26.59 1.32
N GLU A 161 -17.16 -27.58 1.84
CA GLU A 161 -17.48 -28.32 3.07
C GLU A 161 -17.04 -27.54 4.32
N TYR A 162 -17.52 -26.29 4.43
CA TYR A 162 -17.09 -25.31 5.43
C TYR A 162 -17.13 -25.84 6.88
N SER A 163 -18.08 -26.73 7.21
CA SER A 163 -18.18 -27.30 8.56
C SER A 163 -17.01 -28.23 8.91
N LYS A 164 -16.48 -28.99 7.94
CA LYS A 164 -15.31 -29.85 8.16
C LYS A 164 -14.02 -29.04 8.14
N ALA A 165 -13.93 -28.03 7.26
CA ALA A 165 -12.82 -27.08 7.25
C ALA A 165 -12.72 -26.30 8.59
N ALA A 166 -13.86 -25.89 9.17
CA ALA A 166 -13.91 -25.27 10.49
C ALA A 166 -13.37 -26.20 11.60
N PHE A 167 -13.75 -27.49 11.59
CA PHE A 167 -13.23 -28.49 12.53
C PHE A 167 -11.71 -28.66 12.43
N CYS A 168 -11.14 -28.72 11.21
CA CYS A 168 -9.68 -28.78 11.02
C CYS A 168 -8.96 -27.57 11.65
N LEU A 169 -9.55 -26.38 11.59
CA LEU A 169 -9.00 -25.18 12.24
C LEU A 169 -9.24 -25.13 13.75
N GLU A 170 -10.30 -25.77 14.27
CA GLU A 170 -10.50 -25.93 15.72
C GLU A 170 -9.34 -26.74 16.34
N GLU A 171 -8.95 -27.87 15.72
CA GLU A 171 -7.77 -28.66 16.13
C GLU A 171 -6.46 -27.85 16.07
N LEU A 172 -6.28 -27.03 15.03
CA LEU A 172 -5.11 -26.15 14.88
C LEU A 172 -5.07 -25.01 15.90
N ILE A 173 -6.23 -24.43 16.25
CA ILE A 173 -6.35 -23.39 17.28
C ILE A 173 -6.13 -23.99 18.68
N MET A 174 -6.65 -25.20 18.95
CA MET A 174 -6.37 -25.90 20.21
C MET A 174 -4.88 -26.22 20.36
N SER A 175 -4.22 -26.61 19.27
CA SER A 175 -2.78 -26.89 19.24
C SER A 175 -1.91 -25.63 19.38
N ASN A 176 -2.28 -24.54 18.72
CA ASN A 176 -1.51 -23.29 18.68
C ASN A 176 -2.40 -22.04 18.92
N PRO A 177 -2.86 -21.78 20.16
CA PRO A 177 -3.84 -20.73 20.46
C PRO A 177 -3.38 -19.29 20.18
N HIS A 178 -2.08 -19.08 19.99
CA HIS A 178 -1.47 -17.77 19.73
C HIS A 178 -1.30 -17.45 18.23
N SER A 179 -1.64 -18.37 17.32
CA SER A 179 -1.54 -18.15 15.87
C SER A 179 -2.66 -17.25 15.36
N HIS A 180 -2.35 -15.97 15.10
CA HIS A 180 -3.33 -15.03 14.52
C HIS A 180 -3.86 -15.49 13.15
N LEU A 181 -3.11 -16.32 12.41
CA LEU A 181 -3.50 -16.85 11.10
C LEU A 181 -4.61 -17.88 11.21
N TYR A 182 -4.58 -18.75 12.24
CA TYR A 182 -5.64 -19.75 12.44
C TYR A 182 -6.94 -19.09 12.91
N HIS A 183 -6.87 -18.13 13.85
CA HIS A 183 -8.03 -17.34 14.26
C HIS A 183 -8.64 -16.55 13.08
N GLN A 184 -7.81 -15.96 12.22
CA GLN A 184 -8.24 -15.26 11.01
C GLN A 184 -8.93 -16.21 10.01
N LYS A 185 -8.27 -17.31 9.60
CA LYS A 185 -8.90 -18.28 8.68
C LYS A 185 -10.21 -18.83 9.27
N TYR A 186 -10.26 -19.17 10.56
CA TYR A 186 -11.47 -19.73 11.17
C TYR A 186 -12.62 -18.73 11.13
N ALA A 187 -12.35 -17.46 11.42
CA ALA A 187 -13.32 -16.39 11.29
C ALA A 187 -13.81 -16.19 9.85
N GLU A 188 -12.93 -16.32 8.85
CA GLU A 188 -13.30 -16.29 7.42
C GLU A 188 -14.25 -17.45 7.06
N ILE A 189 -14.00 -18.66 7.55
CA ILE A 189 -14.90 -19.82 7.34
C ILE A 189 -16.26 -19.56 7.99
N LYS A 190 -16.29 -19.13 9.25
CA LYS A 190 -17.56 -18.83 9.95
C LYS A 190 -18.33 -17.70 9.29
N TYR A 191 -17.64 -16.67 8.80
CA TYR A 191 -18.27 -15.61 8.00
C TYR A 191 -18.91 -16.15 6.73
N THR A 192 -18.20 -17.05 6.02
CA THR A 192 -18.68 -17.68 4.79
C THR A 192 -19.85 -18.65 5.02
N GLN A 193 -19.89 -19.35 6.17
CA GLN A 193 -21.05 -20.17 6.57
C GLN A 193 -22.32 -19.34 6.75
N GLY A 194 -22.19 -18.05 7.12
CA GLY A 194 -23.30 -17.12 7.25
C GLY A 194 -24.28 -17.45 8.39
N GLY A 195 -25.33 -16.64 8.51
CA GLY A 195 -26.25 -16.66 9.64
C GLY A 195 -25.72 -15.92 10.86
N MET A 196 -26.63 -15.38 11.68
CA MET A 196 -26.26 -14.45 12.77
C MET A 196 -25.32 -15.08 13.80
N GLU A 197 -25.53 -16.34 14.17
CA GLU A 197 -24.70 -17.08 15.13
C GLU A 197 -23.25 -17.22 14.64
N ASN A 198 -23.04 -17.63 13.38
CA ASN A 198 -21.69 -17.76 12.83
C ASN A 198 -21.03 -16.39 12.61
N LEU A 199 -21.79 -15.33 12.33
CA LEU A 199 -21.27 -13.95 12.25
C LEU A 199 -20.79 -13.45 13.62
N GLU A 200 -21.50 -13.75 14.71
CA GLU A 200 -21.05 -13.43 16.08
C GLU A 200 -19.75 -14.14 16.43
N ILE A 201 -19.64 -15.43 16.08
CA ILE A 201 -18.41 -16.23 16.24
C ILE A 201 -17.27 -15.61 15.39
N ALA A 202 -17.52 -15.37 14.09
CA ALA A 202 -16.54 -14.77 13.19
C ALA A 202 -16.00 -13.43 13.72
N ARG A 203 -16.88 -12.54 14.19
CA ARG A 203 -16.49 -11.26 14.81
C ARG A 203 -15.56 -11.47 16.01
N ALA A 204 -15.86 -12.43 16.88
CA ALA A 204 -15.04 -12.74 18.06
C ALA A 204 -13.64 -13.26 17.68
N TYR A 205 -13.56 -14.17 16.70
CA TYR A 205 -12.30 -14.72 16.22
C TYR A 205 -11.48 -13.71 15.39
N PHE A 206 -12.11 -12.83 14.60
CA PHE A 206 -11.41 -11.71 13.95
C PHE A 206 -10.87 -10.71 14.97
N ALA A 207 -11.62 -10.37 16.02
CA ALA A 207 -11.14 -9.53 17.11
C ALA A 207 -9.95 -10.17 17.86
N GLN A 208 -9.97 -11.49 18.09
CA GLN A 208 -8.85 -12.23 18.67
C GLN A 208 -7.64 -12.24 17.74
N ALA A 209 -7.83 -12.41 16.43
CA ALA A 209 -6.75 -12.31 15.44
C ALA A 209 -6.12 -10.91 15.41
N CYS A 210 -6.92 -9.84 15.48
CA CYS A 210 -6.44 -8.45 15.59
C CYS A 210 -5.69 -8.22 16.91
N LYS A 211 -6.14 -8.82 18.02
CA LYS A 211 -5.47 -8.73 19.33
C LYS A 211 -4.11 -9.44 19.34
N LEU A 212 -4.00 -10.58 18.66
CA LEU A 212 -2.74 -11.34 18.54
C LEU A 212 -1.76 -10.69 17.57
N ASN A 213 -2.25 -10.11 16.47
CA ASN A 213 -1.44 -9.34 15.53
C ASN A 213 -2.23 -8.14 14.98
N PRO A 214 -2.02 -6.94 15.54
CA PRO A 214 -2.67 -5.72 15.06
C PRO A 214 -2.40 -5.43 13.59
N ASN A 215 -1.27 -5.89 13.03
CA ASN A 215 -0.91 -5.66 11.63
C ASN A 215 -1.65 -6.58 10.63
N ASN A 216 -2.48 -7.51 11.09
CA ASN A 216 -3.24 -8.39 10.21
C ASN A 216 -4.43 -7.67 9.53
N MET A 217 -4.18 -7.08 8.36
CA MET A 217 -5.20 -6.38 7.57
C MET A 217 -6.43 -7.24 7.26
N ARG A 218 -6.27 -8.53 6.95
CA ARG A 218 -7.40 -9.43 6.69
C ARG A 218 -8.31 -9.57 7.91
N ALA A 219 -7.73 -9.66 9.11
CA ALA A 219 -8.51 -9.72 10.34
C ALA A 219 -9.25 -8.39 10.62
N GLN A 220 -8.64 -7.24 10.33
CA GLN A 220 -9.30 -5.93 10.50
C GLN A 220 -10.47 -5.75 9.51
N PHE A 221 -10.28 -6.08 8.23
CA PHE A 221 -11.37 -6.07 7.25
C PHE A 221 -12.47 -7.07 7.62
N GLY A 222 -12.11 -8.28 8.07
CA GLY A 222 -13.06 -9.26 8.57
C GLY A 222 -13.87 -8.77 9.78
N LEU A 223 -13.22 -8.08 10.72
CA LEU A 223 -13.86 -7.44 11.87
C LEU A 223 -14.82 -6.32 11.46
N LEU A 224 -14.42 -5.47 10.50
CA LEU A 224 -15.26 -4.41 9.94
C LEU A 224 -16.51 -5.00 9.26
N LEU A 225 -16.34 -5.99 8.39
CA LEU A 225 -17.43 -6.63 7.64
C LEU A 225 -18.40 -7.39 8.55
N THR A 226 -17.89 -8.22 9.47
CA THR A 226 -18.73 -8.92 10.47
C THR A 226 -19.51 -7.95 11.35
N SER A 227 -18.84 -6.92 11.88
CA SER A 227 -19.46 -5.95 12.77
C SER A 227 -20.51 -5.10 12.04
N SER A 228 -20.27 -4.72 10.79
CA SER A 228 -21.24 -3.99 9.96
C SER A 228 -22.48 -4.84 9.66
N ASN A 229 -22.29 -6.11 9.28
CA ASN A 229 -23.39 -7.04 9.03
C ASN A 229 -24.21 -7.32 10.30
N LEU A 230 -23.57 -7.46 11.46
CA LEU A 230 -24.28 -7.61 12.73
C LEU A 230 -24.97 -6.32 13.20
N ALA A 231 -24.50 -5.14 12.77
CA ALA A 231 -25.13 -3.86 13.07
C ALA A 231 -26.40 -3.57 12.24
N THR A 232 -26.69 -4.33 11.18
CA THR A 232 -28.00 -4.28 10.49
C THR A 232 -29.04 -5.22 11.12
N GLY A 233 -28.62 -6.11 12.04
CA GLY A 233 -29.47 -7.09 12.71
C GLY A 233 -30.54 -6.49 13.63
N TYR A 234 -31.60 -7.27 13.89
CA TYR A 234 -32.78 -6.85 14.65
C TYR A 234 -32.52 -6.53 16.15
N ASN A 235 -31.41 -6.99 16.73
CA ASN A 235 -31.12 -6.83 18.16
C ASN A 235 -30.52 -5.45 18.48
N LYS A 236 -31.37 -4.52 18.96
CA LYS A 236 -30.99 -3.13 19.28
C LYS A 236 -29.80 -2.99 20.24
N SER A 237 -29.62 -3.91 21.19
CA SER A 237 -28.53 -3.84 22.18
C SER A 237 -27.17 -4.14 21.53
N GLN A 238 -27.07 -5.26 20.82
CA GLN A 238 -25.86 -5.65 20.09
C GLN A 238 -25.54 -4.67 18.95
N ARG A 239 -26.55 -4.07 18.30
CA ARG A 239 -26.36 -3.11 17.20
C ARG A 239 -25.43 -1.96 17.58
N SER A 240 -25.56 -1.38 18.77
CA SER A 240 -24.67 -0.29 19.22
C SER A 240 -23.24 -0.75 19.45
N VAL A 241 -23.05 -1.96 20.00
CA VAL A 241 -21.72 -2.54 20.24
C VAL A 241 -21.03 -2.87 18.91
N ASN A 242 -21.74 -3.51 17.99
CA ASN A 242 -21.20 -3.86 16.68
C ASN A 242 -20.91 -2.62 15.82
N ALA A 243 -21.75 -1.58 15.86
CA ALA A 243 -21.44 -0.31 15.20
C ALA A 243 -20.13 0.32 15.73
N LYS A 244 -19.90 0.29 17.05
CA LYS A 244 -18.63 0.76 17.65
C LYS A 244 -17.44 -0.10 17.22
N CYS A 245 -17.59 -1.42 17.17
CA CYS A 245 -16.54 -2.32 16.65
C CYS A 245 -16.22 -2.06 15.18
N ALA A 246 -17.23 -1.75 14.36
CA ALA A 246 -17.06 -1.40 12.94
C ALA A 246 -16.31 -0.07 12.79
N MET A 247 -16.70 0.99 13.50
CA MET A 247 -16.01 2.28 13.47
C MET A 247 -14.55 2.15 13.88
N TRP A 248 -14.26 1.49 15.01
CA TRP A 248 -12.89 1.24 15.45
C TRP A 248 -12.07 0.45 14.42
N ALA A 249 -12.65 -0.57 13.79
CA ALA A 249 -11.96 -1.33 12.75
C ALA A 249 -11.69 -0.47 11.49
N ALA A 250 -12.59 0.45 11.14
CA ALA A 250 -12.41 1.37 10.02
C ALA A 250 -11.28 2.39 10.30
N GLU A 251 -11.27 3.03 11.48
CA GLU A 251 -10.20 3.93 11.94
C GLU A 251 -8.82 3.23 11.80
N GLN A 252 -8.69 2.03 12.36
CA GLN A 252 -7.45 1.24 12.34
C GLN A 252 -7.02 0.73 10.95
N ILE A 253 -7.91 0.78 9.96
CA ILE A 253 -7.58 0.53 8.55
C ILE A 253 -7.10 1.84 7.92
N ILE A 254 -7.85 2.94 8.11
CA ILE A 254 -7.52 4.27 7.56
C ILE A 254 -6.13 4.72 8.02
N ASP A 255 -5.83 4.63 9.33
CA ASP A 255 -4.53 4.98 9.92
C ASP A 255 -3.35 4.32 9.18
N LYS A 256 -3.52 3.07 8.75
CA LYS A 256 -2.47 2.31 8.05
C LYS A 256 -2.35 2.61 6.58
N TYR A 257 -3.47 2.88 5.91
CA TYR A 257 -3.45 3.29 4.50
C TYR A 257 -2.85 4.70 4.35
N GLN A 258 -3.01 5.58 5.35
CA GLN A 258 -2.36 6.91 5.37
C GLN A 258 -0.82 6.84 5.51
N VAL A 259 -0.28 5.80 6.17
CA VAL A 259 1.17 5.64 6.40
C VAL A 259 1.90 4.95 5.23
N CYS A 260 1.19 4.23 4.37
CA CYS A 260 1.76 3.39 3.32
C CYS A 260 1.85 4.04 1.93
N GLY A 261 2.59 5.15 1.84
CA GLY A 261 3.22 5.61 0.60
C GLY A 261 2.37 6.43 -0.38
N SER A 262 3.10 7.17 -1.21
CA SER A 262 2.67 7.88 -2.44
C SER A 262 1.28 7.53 -3.00
N GLN A 263 0.41 8.55 -3.07
CA GLN A 263 -0.85 8.60 -3.83
C GLN A 263 -2.03 7.71 -3.39
N CYS A 264 -3.00 8.33 -2.72
CA CYS A 264 -4.35 8.65 -3.23
C CYS A 264 -5.38 8.72 -2.10
N ALA A 265 -5.82 9.93 -1.75
CA ALA A 265 -7.00 10.10 -0.91
C ALA A 265 -8.29 10.02 -1.75
N MET A 266 -9.30 9.32 -1.23
CA MET A 266 -10.70 9.50 -1.60
C MET A 266 -11.46 9.87 -0.33
N TRP A 267 -12.31 10.89 -0.41
CA TRP A 267 -13.28 11.39 0.59
C TRP A 267 -12.94 11.09 2.06
N ALA A 268 -12.31 12.07 2.72
CA ALA A 268 -11.82 11.92 4.09
C ALA A 268 -12.89 12.25 5.16
N ALA A 269 -13.72 13.27 4.94
CA ALA A 269 -14.76 13.73 5.87
C ALA A 269 -15.74 14.71 5.20
N GLU A 270 -16.87 15.00 5.84
CA GLU A 270 -17.73 16.14 5.51
C GLU A 270 -17.01 17.49 5.80
N GLN A 271 -16.35 17.58 6.97
CA GLN A 271 -15.59 18.76 7.40
C GLN A 271 -14.16 18.41 7.84
N ILE A 272 -13.20 19.28 7.53
CA ILE A 272 -11.84 19.24 8.06
C ILE A 272 -11.55 20.57 8.77
N ILE A 273 -11.06 20.50 10.01
CA ILE A 273 -10.64 21.67 10.78
C ILE A 273 -9.30 22.16 10.21
N ASP A 274 -8.20 21.44 10.49
CA ASP A 274 -6.88 21.80 9.98
C ASP A 274 -6.41 20.81 8.90
N LYS A 275 -5.91 21.33 7.77
CA LYS A 275 -5.26 20.54 6.72
C LYS A 275 -3.86 21.06 6.42
N TYR A 276 -2.85 20.38 6.95
CA TYR A 276 -1.44 20.61 6.64
C TYR A 276 -0.99 19.75 5.46
N GLN A 277 -0.31 20.35 4.48
CA GLN A 277 0.17 19.65 3.30
C GLN A 277 1.54 20.18 2.84
N VAL A 278 2.53 19.28 2.84
CA VAL A 278 3.88 19.50 2.26
C VAL A 278 4.00 18.61 1.04
N CYS A 279 4.38 19.17 -0.11
CA CYS A 279 4.34 18.45 -1.39
C CYS A 279 5.72 18.33 -2.05
N GLU A 280 6.24 17.09 -2.11
CA GLU A 280 7.05 16.63 -3.24
C GLU A 280 6.13 16.35 -4.46
N PRO A 281 6.67 16.31 -5.70
CA PRO A 281 5.84 16.31 -6.90
C PRO A 281 5.12 14.97 -7.13
N GLN A 282 3.87 14.85 -6.63
CA GLN A 282 2.72 14.30 -7.39
C GLN A 282 1.39 14.24 -6.58
N CYS A 283 0.32 14.73 -7.24
CA CYS A 283 -1.11 14.32 -7.13
C CYS A 283 -1.97 14.75 -5.93
N ALA A 284 -3.21 15.15 -6.25
CA ALA A 284 -4.36 15.27 -5.32
C ALA A 284 -5.70 15.07 -6.08
N MET A 285 -6.74 14.65 -5.37
CA MET A 285 -8.17 14.72 -5.76
C MET A 285 -9.06 14.82 -4.50
N TRP A 286 -10.34 15.14 -4.71
CA TRP A 286 -11.34 15.65 -3.72
C TRP A 286 -11.29 15.03 -2.32
N ALA A 287 -11.27 15.90 -1.29
CA ALA A 287 -11.00 15.51 0.10
C ALA A 287 -12.16 15.71 1.10
N ALA A 288 -12.93 16.81 0.99
CA ALA A 288 -14.04 17.14 1.89
C ALA A 288 -15.00 18.15 1.25
N GLU A 289 -16.16 18.41 1.86
CA GLU A 289 -17.07 19.48 1.44
C GLU A 289 -16.55 20.84 1.93
N GLN A 290 -16.18 20.94 3.22
CA GLN A 290 -15.63 22.16 3.82
C GLN A 290 -14.26 21.95 4.48
N ILE A 291 -13.39 22.94 4.39
CA ILE A 291 -12.12 23.04 5.13
C ILE A 291 -12.09 24.39 5.86
N ILE A 292 -11.76 24.40 7.14
CA ILE A 292 -11.54 25.64 7.90
C ILE A 292 -10.16 26.19 7.51
N ASP A 293 -9.07 25.57 7.98
CA ASP A 293 -7.71 26.02 7.70
C ASP A 293 -7.00 25.08 6.72
N LYS A 294 -6.44 25.62 5.64
CA LYS A 294 -5.55 24.88 4.73
C LYS A 294 -4.17 25.52 4.64
N TYR A 295 -3.15 24.80 5.11
CA TYR A 295 -1.73 25.16 5.05
C TYR A 295 -1.03 24.36 3.96
N GLN A 296 -0.36 25.03 3.00
CA GLN A 296 0.29 24.39 1.86
C GLN A 296 1.68 24.98 1.56
N VAL A 297 2.69 24.12 1.53
CA VAL A 297 4.08 24.43 1.14
C VAL A 297 4.49 23.54 -0.05
N CYS A 298 5.06 24.12 -1.10
CA CYS A 298 5.38 23.42 -2.35
C CYS A 298 6.69 23.92 -2.99
N GLU A 299 7.63 22.99 -3.25
CA GLU A 299 8.90 23.28 -3.94
C GLU A 299 8.70 23.42 -5.46
N SER A 300 8.12 22.39 -6.12
CA SER A 300 7.71 22.49 -7.53
C SER A 300 6.57 21.53 -7.90
N GLN A 301 5.57 22.07 -8.61
CA GLN A 301 4.36 21.40 -9.12
C GLN A 301 3.36 20.87 -8.07
N CYS A 302 2.14 21.39 -8.13
CA CYS A 302 0.93 20.78 -7.57
C CYS A 302 -0.31 21.11 -8.40
N ALA A 303 -1.36 20.29 -8.28
CA ALA A 303 -2.57 20.36 -9.10
C ALA A 303 -3.83 19.89 -8.34
N MET A 304 -4.96 20.48 -8.70
CA MET A 304 -6.36 20.01 -8.54
C MET A 304 -7.11 20.17 -7.20
N TRP A 305 -8.44 20.12 -7.38
CA TRP A 305 -9.55 20.52 -6.52
C TRP A 305 -9.62 19.77 -5.18
N ALA A 306 -9.87 20.51 -4.09
CA ALA A 306 -9.72 20.03 -2.72
C ALA A 306 -11.04 19.96 -1.92
N ALA A 307 -11.91 20.97 -2.05
CA ALA A 307 -13.19 21.10 -1.34
C ALA A 307 -14.14 22.05 -2.08
N GLU A 308 -15.40 22.15 -1.67
CA GLU A 308 -16.34 23.15 -2.22
C GLU A 308 -16.05 24.54 -1.62
N GLN A 309 -15.87 24.60 -0.29
CA GLN A 309 -15.53 25.84 0.43
C GLN A 309 -14.25 25.70 1.26
N ILE A 310 -13.46 26.77 1.30
CA ILE A 310 -12.31 26.94 2.21
C ILE A 310 -12.48 28.28 2.95
N ILE A 311 -12.33 28.29 4.28
CA ILE A 311 -12.31 29.53 5.05
C ILE A 311 -10.95 30.21 4.86
N ASP A 312 -9.89 29.67 5.45
CA ASP A 312 -8.54 30.23 5.37
C ASP A 312 -7.62 29.35 4.49
N LYS A 313 -6.96 29.96 3.50
CA LYS A 313 -5.94 29.29 2.68
C LYS A 313 -4.59 29.99 2.77
N TYR A 314 -3.62 29.32 3.38
CA TYR A 314 -2.22 29.75 3.50
C TYR A 314 -1.34 29.00 2.47
N GLN A 315 -0.60 29.73 1.64
CA GLN A 315 0.21 29.16 0.56
C GLN A 315 1.57 29.83 0.39
N VAL A 316 2.64 29.02 0.44
CA VAL A 316 4.04 29.41 0.16
C VAL A 316 4.58 28.57 -1.00
N CYS A 317 5.15 29.22 -2.02
CA CYS A 317 5.68 28.56 -3.23
C CYS A 317 7.00 29.21 -3.69
N GLU A 318 8.01 28.41 -4.02
CA GLU A 318 9.29 28.91 -4.53
C GLU A 318 9.20 29.34 -6.02
N SER A 319 8.81 28.43 -6.93
CA SER A 319 8.98 28.70 -8.38
C SER A 319 7.80 28.40 -9.33
N GLN A 320 6.91 27.43 -9.07
CA GLN A 320 5.73 27.18 -9.94
C GLN A 320 4.53 26.58 -9.18
N CYS A 321 3.40 27.30 -9.16
CA CYS A 321 2.14 26.86 -8.53
C CYS A 321 0.91 27.23 -9.39
N ALA A 322 0.13 26.22 -9.82
CA ALA A 322 -1.05 26.35 -10.69
C ALA A 322 -2.29 25.59 -10.18
N MET A 323 -3.45 25.85 -10.78
CA MET A 323 -4.72 25.09 -10.74
C MET A 323 -5.69 25.27 -9.55
N TRP A 324 -6.96 25.04 -9.91
CA TRP A 324 -8.21 25.23 -9.16
C TRP A 324 -8.28 24.42 -7.87
N ALA A 325 -8.75 25.04 -6.78
CA ALA A 325 -8.67 24.51 -5.43
C ALA A 325 -10.03 24.35 -4.72
N ALA A 326 -10.98 25.27 -4.95
CA ALA A 326 -12.33 25.27 -4.38
C ALA A 326 -13.28 26.13 -5.24
N GLU A 327 -14.59 26.09 -4.99
CA GLU A 327 -15.54 27.01 -5.63
C GLU A 327 -15.46 28.40 -4.96
N GLN A 328 -15.46 28.43 -3.62
CA GLN A 328 -15.33 29.65 -2.82
C GLN A 328 -14.16 29.58 -1.84
N ILE A 329 -13.47 30.72 -1.67
CA ILE A 329 -12.47 30.95 -0.62
C ILE A 329 -12.82 32.25 0.11
N ILE A 330 -12.82 32.24 1.44
CA ILE A 330 -13.00 33.47 2.23
C ILE A 330 -11.69 34.25 2.21
N ASP A 331 -10.66 33.77 2.92
CA ASP A 331 -9.36 34.43 3.01
C ASP A 331 -8.28 33.63 2.26
N LYS A 332 -7.54 34.29 1.36
CA LYS A 332 -6.39 33.71 0.68
C LYS A 332 -5.10 34.48 0.94
N TYR A 333 -4.18 33.85 1.67
CA TYR A 333 -2.83 34.33 1.96
C TYR A 333 -1.80 33.65 1.05
N GLN A 334 -1.01 34.44 0.30
CA GLN A 334 -0.06 33.90 -0.68
C GLN A 334 1.29 34.65 -0.70
N VAL A 335 2.38 33.88 -0.58
CA VAL A 335 3.77 34.33 -0.73
C VAL A 335 4.44 33.56 -1.87
N CYS A 336 5.08 34.27 -2.82
CA CYS A 336 5.84 33.67 -3.94
C CYS A 336 7.15 34.42 -4.18
N GLU A 337 8.25 33.71 -4.48
CA GLU A 337 9.54 34.35 -4.82
C GLU A 337 9.57 34.87 -6.27
N SER A 338 9.41 34.00 -7.29
CA SER A 338 9.72 34.38 -8.68
C SER A 338 8.77 33.94 -9.83
N GLN A 339 7.71 33.16 -9.58
CA GLN A 339 6.68 32.87 -10.62
C GLN A 339 5.39 32.21 -10.05
N CYS A 340 4.21 32.78 -10.32
CA CYS A 340 2.91 32.24 -9.87
C CYS A 340 1.75 32.51 -10.87
N ALA A 341 1.06 31.45 -11.34
CA ALA A 341 -0.09 31.45 -12.26
C ALA A 341 -0.65 30.00 -12.38
N MET A 342 -1.95 29.67 -12.55
CA MET A 342 -3.18 30.41 -12.87
C MET A 342 -4.44 29.64 -12.36
N TRP A 343 -5.54 30.38 -12.10
CA TRP A 343 -6.89 30.05 -11.57
C TRP A 343 -6.96 29.19 -10.29
N ALA A 344 -7.68 29.68 -9.27
CA ALA A 344 -7.72 29.10 -7.91
C ALA A 344 -9.13 28.83 -7.36
N ALA A 345 -10.11 29.69 -7.66
CA ALA A 345 -11.52 29.54 -7.25
C ALA A 345 -12.45 30.35 -8.18
N GLU A 346 -13.76 30.18 -8.08
CA GLU A 346 -14.72 31.05 -8.80
C GLU A 346 -14.83 32.41 -8.09
N GLN A 347 -14.98 32.40 -6.77
CA GLN A 347 -15.04 33.60 -5.93
C GLN A 347 -13.99 33.59 -4.81
N ILE A 348 -13.42 34.77 -4.54
CA ILE A 348 -12.57 35.04 -3.37
C ILE A 348 -13.09 36.30 -2.68
N ILE A 349 -13.27 36.26 -1.35
CA ILE A 349 -13.62 37.47 -0.58
C ILE A 349 -12.36 38.33 -0.45
N ASP A 350 -11.40 37.89 0.38
CA ASP A 350 -10.17 38.63 0.62
C ASP A 350 -8.96 37.92 0.00
N LYS A 351 -8.20 38.63 -0.84
CA LYS A 351 -6.94 38.13 -1.40
C LYS A 351 -5.74 38.97 -0.95
N TYR A 352 -4.86 38.32 -0.19
CA TYR A 352 -3.59 38.84 0.32
C TYR A 352 -2.39 38.26 -0.45
N GLN A 353 -1.54 39.12 -1.04
CA GLN A 353 -0.43 38.68 -1.88
C GLN A 353 0.86 39.50 -1.70
N VAL A 354 1.97 38.82 -1.42
CA VAL A 354 3.34 39.39 -1.31
C VAL A 354 4.28 38.64 -2.28
N CYS A 355 5.03 39.38 -3.11
CA CYS A 355 5.94 38.79 -4.11
C CYS A 355 7.18 39.66 -4.39
N GLU A 356 8.36 39.04 -4.60
CA GLU A 356 9.62 39.77 -4.86
C GLU A 356 9.73 40.23 -6.32
N SER A 357 9.65 39.30 -7.29
CA SER A 357 9.70 39.65 -8.72
C SER A 357 8.78 38.81 -9.60
N GLN A 358 8.04 39.49 -10.50
CA GLN A 358 7.06 38.94 -11.46
C GLN A 358 5.85 38.19 -10.87
N CYS A 359 4.64 38.70 -11.16
CA CYS A 359 3.39 37.96 -10.94
C CYS A 359 2.26 38.36 -11.88
N ALA A 360 1.79 37.42 -12.71
CA ALA A 360 0.41 37.25 -13.21
C ALA A 360 0.32 35.92 -14.03
N MET A 361 -0.83 35.26 -14.25
CA MET A 361 -2.13 35.77 -14.70
C MET A 361 -3.30 34.85 -14.22
N TRP A 362 -4.54 35.40 -14.18
CA TRP A 362 -5.87 34.92 -13.69
C TRP A 362 -5.91 34.12 -12.37
N ALA A 363 -6.80 34.48 -11.45
CA ALA A 363 -6.91 33.90 -10.11
C ALA A 363 -8.32 33.47 -9.71
N ALA A 364 -9.34 34.25 -10.06
CA ALA A 364 -10.75 33.95 -9.84
C ALA A 364 -11.63 34.71 -10.86
N GLU A 365 -12.92 34.42 -10.95
CA GLU A 365 -13.85 35.21 -11.76
C GLU A 365 -14.13 36.55 -11.06
N GLN A 366 -14.44 36.50 -9.76
CA GLN A 366 -14.68 37.67 -8.92
C GLN A 366 -13.76 37.69 -7.69
N ILE A 367 -13.31 38.90 -7.33
CA ILE A 367 -12.62 39.18 -6.06
C ILE A 367 -13.28 40.40 -5.42
N ILE A 368 -13.61 40.34 -4.12
CA ILE A 368 -14.13 41.50 -3.39
C ILE A 368 -12.94 42.43 -3.09
N ASP A 369 -12.06 42.05 -2.16
CA ASP A 369 -10.91 42.84 -1.76
C ASP A 369 -9.59 42.21 -2.25
N LYS A 370 -8.75 43.00 -2.92
CA LYS A 370 -7.40 42.58 -3.32
C LYS A 370 -6.31 43.47 -2.72
N TYR A 371 -5.49 42.90 -1.84
CA TYR A 371 -4.33 43.52 -1.22
C TYR A 371 -3.03 42.96 -1.85
N GLN A 372 -2.17 43.84 -2.38
CA GLN A 372 -0.95 43.44 -3.09
C GLN A 372 0.27 44.33 -2.78
N VAL A 373 1.40 43.70 -2.41
CA VAL A 373 2.71 44.34 -2.17
C VAL A 373 3.78 43.65 -3.02
N CYS A 374 4.56 44.41 -3.80
CA CYS A 374 5.64 43.86 -4.65
C CYS A 374 6.83 44.82 -4.82
N GLU A 375 8.04 44.28 -4.93
CA GLU A 375 9.28 45.07 -5.10
C GLU A 375 9.51 45.50 -6.57
N SER A 376 9.48 44.55 -7.54
CA SER A 376 9.67 44.90 -8.96
C SER A 376 8.79 44.14 -9.97
N GLN A 377 8.09 44.92 -10.83
CA GLN A 377 7.19 44.52 -11.95
C GLN A 377 5.93 43.67 -11.63
N CYS A 378 4.77 44.05 -12.20
CA CYS A 378 3.53 43.25 -12.23
C CYS A 378 2.50 43.66 -13.33
N ALA A 379 2.20 42.78 -14.29
CA ALA A 379 0.98 42.69 -15.14
C ALA A 379 1.07 41.41 -16.02
N MET A 380 0.00 40.66 -16.37
CA MET A 380 -1.37 41.05 -16.73
C MET A 380 -2.48 40.12 -16.19
N TRP A 381 -3.73 40.63 -16.11
CA TRP A 381 -5.04 40.00 -15.77
C TRP A 381 -5.10 39.12 -14.50
N ALA A 382 -6.02 39.42 -13.57
CA ALA A 382 -6.13 38.74 -12.27
C ALA A 382 -7.54 38.21 -11.97
N ALA A 383 -8.58 38.88 -12.43
CA ALA A 383 -9.98 38.47 -12.35
C ALA A 383 -10.79 39.17 -13.44
N GLU A 384 -12.04 38.77 -13.68
CA GLU A 384 -12.95 39.52 -14.56
C GLU A 384 -13.38 40.82 -13.85
N GLN A 385 -13.84 40.70 -12.60
CA GLN A 385 -14.26 41.82 -11.76
C GLN A 385 -13.48 41.87 -10.43
N ILE A 386 -13.16 43.09 -9.99
CA ILE A 386 -12.63 43.38 -8.66
C ILE A 386 -13.44 44.54 -8.08
N ILE A 387 -13.90 44.44 -6.82
CA ILE A 387 -14.55 45.57 -6.13
C ILE A 387 -13.47 46.55 -5.71
N ASP A 388 -12.67 46.21 -4.69
CA ASP A 388 -11.62 47.06 -4.15
C ASP A 388 -10.22 46.50 -4.44
N LYS A 389 -9.35 47.35 -5.00
CA LYS A 389 -7.93 46.99 -5.24
C LYS A 389 -6.97 47.93 -4.53
N TYR A 390 -6.25 47.39 -3.54
CA TYR A 390 -5.18 48.05 -2.79
C TYR A 390 -3.80 47.57 -3.27
N GLN A 391 -2.94 48.50 -3.73
CA GLN A 391 -1.64 48.16 -4.33
C GLN A 391 -0.50 49.10 -3.88
N VAL A 392 0.60 48.51 -3.39
CA VAL A 392 1.85 49.20 -3.03
C VAL A 392 3.01 48.67 -3.90
N CYS A 393 3.83 49.55 -4.48
CA CYS A 393 4.96 49.14 -5.35
C CYS A 393 6.16 50.11 -5.38
N GLU A 394 7.39 49.58 -5.45
CA GLU A 394 8.60 50.43 -5.48
C GLU A 394 8.91 50.98 -6.88
N SER A 395 8.95 50.12 -7.92
CA SER A 395 9.33 50.54 -9.28
C SER A 395 8.38 50.10 -10.42
N GLN A 396 8.06 51.05 -11.32
CA GLN A 396 7.28 50.99 -12.58
C GLN A 396 6.25 49.86 -12.83
N CYS A 397 5.03 50.23 -13.22
CA CYS A 397 4.05 49.31 -13.83
C CYS A 397 3.20 49.97 -14.93
N ALA A 398 2.89 49.19 -15.99
CA ALA A 398 1.67 49.30 -16.79
C ALA A 398 1.43 48.07 -17.69
N MET A 399 0.39 47.28 -17.37
CA MET A 399 -0.71 46.92 -18.28
C MET A 399 -1.82 46.15 -17.51
N TRP A 400 -2.85 45.70 -18.22
CA TRP A 400 -4.18 45.26 -17.76
C TRP A 400 -4.22 44.32 -16.55
N ALA A 401 -5.20 44.50 -15.64
CA ALA A 401 -5.35 43.73 -14.40
C ALA A 401 -6.73 43.09 -14.16
N ALA A 402 -7.81 43.65 -14.70
CA ALA A 402 -9.17 43.10 -14.71
C ALA A 402 -9.98 43.72 -15.86
N GLU A 403 -11.17 43.20 -16.16
CA GLU A 403 -12.06 43.90 -17.10
C GLU A 403 -12.70 45.13 -16.42
N GLN A 404 -13.22 44.94 -15.20
CA GLN A 404 -13.79 46.02 -14.38
C GLN A 404 -13.15 46.09 -12.99
N ILE A 405 -12.94 47.32 -12.51
CA ILE A 405 -12.58 47.64 -11.13
C ILE A 405 -13.53 48.74 -10.64
N ILE A 406 -14.10 48.58 -9.44
CA ILE A 406 -14.90 49.66 -8.83
C ILE A 406 -13.94 50.71 -8.27
N ASP A 407 -13.24 50.39 -7.18
CA ASP A 407 -12.30 51.29 -6.53
C ASP A 407 -10.85 50.80 -6.67
N LYS A 408 -9.96 51.70 -7.09
CA LYS A 408 -8.51 51.42 -7.14
C LYS A 408 -7.70 52.38 -6.28
N TYR A 409 -7.07 51.85 -5.24
CA TYR A 409 -6.15 52.54 -4.34
C TYR A 409 -4.69 52.14 -4.67
N GLN A 410 -3.84 53.12 -5.03
CA GLN A 410 -2.47 52.85 -5.46
C GLN A 410 -1.42 53.81 -4.88
N VAL A 411 -0.33 53.24 -4.37
CA VAL A 411 0.83 53.95 -3.80
C VAL A 411 2.10 53.41 -4.46
N CYS A 412 2.84 54.23 -5.21
CA CYS A 412 4.14 53.81 -5.77
C CYS A 412 5.15 54.96 -5.89
N GLU A 413 6.45 54.64 -5.80
CA GLU A 413 7.52 55.64 -5.71
C GLU A 413 7.98 56.22 -7.07
N SER A 414 7.64 55.58 -8.19
CA SER A 414 7.99 56.04 -9.54
C SER A 414 6.81 55.98 -10.53
N GLN A 415 6.87 56.81 -11.58
CA GLN A 415 5.73 57.09 -12.48
C GLN A 415 5.13 55.83 -13.14
N CYS A 416 3.79 55.76 -13.15
CA CYS A 416 3.02 54.67 -13.79
C CYS A 416 2.45 55.11 -15.16
N ALA A 417 2.29 54.16 -16.09
CA ALA A 417 1.46 54.35 -17.29
C ALA A 417 0.04 53.80 -17.09
N MET A 418 -0.92 54.30 -17.88
CA MET A 418 -2.33 54.41 -17.45
C MET A 418 -3.21 53.15 -17.53
N TRP A 419 -2.79 52.07 -18.18
CA TRP A 419 -3.70 50.99 -18.58
C TRP A 419 -3.76 49.89 -17.51
N ALA A 420 -4.87 49.82 -16.75
CA ALA A 420 -5.03 48.89 -15.64
C ALA A 420 -6.33 48.05 -15.66
N ALA A 421 -7.40 48.51 -16.32
CA ALA A 421 -8.62 47.74 -16.58
C ALA A 421 -9.32 48.31 -17.83
N GLU A 422 -10.39 47.67 -18.29
CA GLU A 422 -11.24 48.20 -19.36
C GLU A 422 -12.14 49.32 -18.85
N GLN A 423 -12.68 49.16 -17.64
CA GLN A 423 -13.37 50.21 -16.88
C GLN A 423 -12.84 50.31 -15.45
N ILE A 424 -12.70 51.54 -14.95
CA ILE A 424 -12.45 51.85 -13.54
C ILE A 424 -13.45 52.93 -13.18
N ILE A 425 -14.20 52.75 -12.08
CA ILE A 425 -15.18 53.74 -11.62
C ILE A 425 -14.43 54.87 -10.90
N ASP A 426 -13.76 54.56 -9.79
CA ASP A 426 -12.99 55.52 -9.00
C ASP A 426 -11.53 55.09 -8.82
N LYS A 427 -10.61 56.07 -8.89
CA LYS A 427 -9.17 55.83 -8.83
C LYS A 427 -8.46 56.84 -7.92
N TYR A 428 -7.86 56.32 -6.87
CA TYR A 428 -7.09 57.05 -5.86
C TYR A 428 -5.61 56.69 -6.01
N GLN A 429 -4.76 57.67 -6.33
CA GLN A 429 -3.33 57.45 -6.54
C GLN A 429 -2.48 58.49 -5.82
N THR A 430 -1.45 58.04 -5.10
CA THR A 430 -0.46 58.91 -4.44
C THR A 430 0.97 58.48 -4.77
N THR A 431 1.88 59.46 -4.77
CA THR A 431 3.32 59.29 -5.07
C THR A 431 4.19 59.96 -3.99
N GLN A 432 3.68 60.03 -2.76
CA GLN A 432 4.41 60.55 -1.62
C GLN A 432 4.96 59.38 -0.81
N SER A 433 6.12 59.59 -0.17
CA SER A 433 6.71 58.65 0.78
C SER A 433 5.70 58.26 1.87
N GLN A 434 5.84 57.03 2.38
CA GLN A 434 4.85 56.25 3.15
C GLN A 434 4.12 56.94 4.35
N GLU A 435 4.51 58.15 4.76
CA GLU A 435 4.05 58.83 5.98
C GLU A 435 2.68 59.55 5.88
N GLN A 436 1.99 59.58 4.73
CA GLN A 436 0.70 60.30 4.59
C GLN A 436 -0.53 59.46 4.23
N LEU A 437 -0.43 58.14 4.09
CA LEU A 437 -1.64 57.29 4.06
C LEU A 437 -2.10 56.96 5.48
N GLN A 438 -2.93 57.85 6.05
CA GLN A 438 -3.70 57.57 7.27
C GLN A 438 -4.90 56.64 7.01
N ASP A 439 -4.67 55.52 6.33
CA ASP A 439 -5.55 54.36 6.48
C ASP A 439 -4.81 53.28 7.26
N THR A 440 -4.83 53.45 8.58
CA THR A 440 -4.06 52.66 9.56
C THR A 440 -4.22 51.17 9.38
N LYS A 441 -5.39 50.71 8.89
CA LYS A 441 -5.65 49.27 8.68
C LYS A 441 -4.76 48.64 7.62
N VAL A 442 -4.52 49.29 6.48
CA VAL A 442 -3.78 48.68 5.37
C VAL A 442 -2.30 48.51 5.75
N LEU A 443 -1.70 49.52 6.38
CA LEU A 443 -0.34 49.43 6.91
C LEU A 443 -0.22 48.45 8.09
N GLU A 444 -1.23 48.37 8.96
CA GLU A 444 -1.26 47.40 10.06
C GLU A 444 -1.45 45.96 9.57
N LEU A 445 -2.25 45.72 8.53
CA LEU A 445 -2.37 44.41 7.88
C LEU A 445 -1.08 44.01 7.16
N ILE A 446 -0.46 44.90 6.38
CA ILE A 446 0.81 44.62 5.71
C ILE A 446 1.89 44.28 6.75
N ARG A 447 1.94 45.02 7.86
CA ARG A 447 2.85 44.73 8.97
C ARG A 447 2.56 43.38 9.64
N LYS A 448 1.29 43.06 9.91
CA LYS A 448 0.89 41.75 10.47
C LYS A 448 1.21 40.59 9.54
N MET A 449 1.06 40.77 8.23
CA MET A 449 1.47 39.77 7.24
C MET A 449 2.99 39.58 7.22
N GLN A 450 3.78 40.65 7.29
CA GLN A 450 5.25 40.57 7.38
C GLN A 450 5.72 39.92 8.70
N GLU A 451 5.09 40.25 9.83
CA GLU A 451 5.36 39.63 11.14
C GLU A 451 5.02 38.12 11.11
N ASN A 452 3.89 37.71 10.54
CA ASN A 452 3.51 36.30 10.42
C ASN A 452 4.45 35.48 9.50
N VAL A 453 4.85 36.05 8.35
CA VAL A 453 5.76 35.37 7.40
C VAL A 453 7.17 35.21 8.00
N SER A 454 7.69 36.24 8.67
CA SER A 454 9.02 36.16 9.30
C SER A 454 9.07 35.18 10.48
N THR A 455 7.98 35.00 11.22
CA THR A 455 7.93 33.97 12.29
C THR A 455 7.98 32.52 11.81
N GLN A 456 7.82 32.24 10.51
CA GLN A 456 7.86 30.88 9.96
C GLN A 456 9.22 30.46 9.37
N HIS A 457 10.22 31.36 9.31
CA HIS A 457 11.56 31.01 8.82
C HIS A 457 12.57 30.62 9.93
N ASP A 458 12.26 30.88 11.20
CA ASP A 458 13.12 30.59 12.36
C ASP A 458 12.57 29.47 13.27
N SER A 459 11.79 28.51 12.73
CA SER A 459 11.19 27.38 13.48
C SER A 459 11.32 26.02 12.79
#